data_AF-A0A368BXB1-F1
#
_entry.id   AF-A0A368BXB1-F1
#
_cell.length_a   1.000
_cell.length_b   1.000
_cell.length_c   1.000
_cell.angle_alpha   90.00
_cell.angle_beta   90.00
_cell.angle_gamma   90.00
#
_symmetry.space_group_name_H-M   'P 1'
#
loop_
_entity.id
_entity.type
_entity.pdbx_description
1 polymer ?
#
loop_
_entity_poly.entity_id
_entity_poly.type
_entity_poly.pdbx_seq_one_letter_code
_entity_poly.pdbx_strand_id
1 'polypeptide(L)' 'MAKKKPSQNISEIEKLNMEFLDLKLKNTAGSLKETHKLSEIRKNIARLKTKIRMEVEK' A
#
# COMPACT_ATOMS: atom_id res chain seq x y z
N MET A 1 -11.87 -20.24 7.50
CA MET A 1 -10.98 -19.17 6.99
C MET A 1 -11.79 -17.88 6.95
N ALA A 2 -11.57 -16.96 7.89
CA ALA A 2 -12.36 -15.74 8.01
C ALA A 2 -12.10 -14.81 6.81
N LYS A 3 -13.12 -14.50 6.00
CA LYS A 3 -13.02 -13.50 4.93
C LYS A 3 -12.80 -12.14 5.60
N LYS A 4 -11.62 -11.52 5.40
CA LYS A 4 -11.43 -10.10 5.78
C LYS A 4 -12.48 -9.29 5.02
N LYS A 5 -13.22 -8.43 5.72
CA LYS A 5 -14.24 -7.59 5.09
C LYS A 5 -13.55 -6.59 4.14
N PRO A 6 -14.18 -6.21 3.02
CA PRO A 6 -13.61 -5.25 2.06
C PRO A 6 -13.22 -3.91 2.72
N SER A 7 -13.87 -3.54 3.82
CA SER A 7 -13.53 -2.36 4.62
C SER A 7 -12.14 -2.41 5.29
N GLN A 8 -11.66 -3.59 5.70
CA GLN A 8 -10.31 -3.71 6.27
C GLN A 8 -9.24 -3.47 5.20
N ASN A 9 -9.47 -3.97 3.98
CA ASN A 9 -8.53 -3.80 2.86
C ASN A 9 -8.41 -2.33 2.44
N ILE A 10 -9.49 -1.54 2.53
CA ILE A 10 -9.46 -0.09 2.27
C ILE A 10 -8.62 0.64 3.32
N SER A 11 -8.82 0.34 4.61
CA SER A 11 -8.03 0.94 5.69
C SER A 11 -6.53 0.61 5.61
N GLU A 12 -6.18 -0.59 5.13
CA GLU A 12 -4.79 -1.01 4.92
C GLU A 12 -4.15 -0.23 3.76
N ILE A 13 -4.90 0.09 2.70
CA ILE A 13 -4.43 0.93 1.59
C ILE A 13 -4.17 2.36 2.03
N GLU A 14 -5.04 2.94 2.86
CA GLU A 14 -4.86 4.30 3.38
C GLU A 14 -3.57 4.43 4.20
N LYS A 15 -3.29 3.46 5.08
CA LYS A 15 -2.04 3.40 5.85
C LYS A 15 -0.80 3.33 4.94
N LEU A 16 -0.83 2.44 3.94
CA LEU A 16 0.28 2.30 2.99
C LEU A 16 0.48 3.55 2.12
N ASN A 17 -0.59 4.29 1.80
CA ASN A 17 -0.47 5.55 1.06
C ASN A 17 0.18 6.65 1.91
N MET A 18 -0.16 6.73 3.21
CA MET A 18 0.51 7.67 4.14
C MET A 18 1.99 7.33 4.28
N GLU A 19 2.32 6.06 4.48
CA GLU A 19 3.71 5.61 4.58
C GLU A 19 4.50 5.86 3.28
N PHE A 20 3.86 5.66 2.12
CA PHE A 20 4.44 5.99 0.82
C PHE A 20 4.73 7.48 0.68
N LEU A 21 3.81 8.34 1.14
CA LEU A 21 3.98 9.80 1.10
C LEU A 21 5.18 10.23 1.95
N ASP A 22 5.28 9.74 3.18
CA ASP A 22 6.38 10.05 4.09
C ASP A 22 7.73 9.61 3.51
N LEU A 23 7.78 8.42 2.93
CA LEU A 23 9.00 7.92 2.29
C LEU A 23 9.34 8.71 1.01
N LYS A 24 8.33 9.14 0.26
CA LYS A 24 8.54 9.98 -0.92
C LYS A 24 9.10 11.34 -0.53
N LEU A 25 8.58 11.95 0.54
CA LEU A 25 9.09 13.21 1.09
C LEU A 25 10.55 13.08 1.57
N LYS A 26 10.86 12.02 2.30
CA LYS A 26 12.24 11.71 2.72
C LYS A 26 13.17 11.48 1.52
N ASN A 27 12.68 10.82 0.47
CA ASN A 27 13.43 10.57 -0.75
C ASN A 27 13.70 11.87 -1.53
N THR A 28 12.71 12.76 -1.65
CA THR A 28 12.88 14.07 -2.30
C THR A 28 13.82 14.98 -1.50
N ALA A 29 13.85 14.83 -0.18
CA ALA A 29 14.81 15.51 0.69
C ALA A 29 16.24 14.92 0.62
N GLY A 30 16.47 13.89 -0.19
CA GLY A 30 17.79 13.28 -0.40
C GLY A 30 18.30 12.40 0.77
N SER A 31 17.47 12.12 1.77
CA SER A 31 17.86 11.42 3.00
C SER A 31 17.46 9.94 3.04
N LEU A 32 16.79 9.43 1.99
CA LEU A 32 16.30 8.05 1.97
C LEU A 32 17.38 7.07 1.47
N LYS A 33 18.03 6.39 2.41
CA LYS A 33 19.02 5.33 2.11
C LYS A 33 18.40 4.05 1.54
N GLU A 34 17.13 3.78 1.85
CA GLU A 34 16.44 2.54 1.48
C GLU A 34 15.36 2.80 0.42
N THR A 35 15.80 3.14 -0.80
CA THR A 35 14.91 3.49 -1.92
C THR A 35 14.05 2.33 -2.41
N HIS A 36 14.45 1.08 -2.16
CA HIS A 36 13.69 -0.12 -2.52
C HIS A 36 12.33 -0.19 -1.82
N LYS A 37 12.21 0.37 -0.61
CA LYS A 37 10.94 0.40 0.17
C LYS A 37 9.81 1.11 -0.57
N LEU A 38 10.11 2.15 -1.35
CA LEU A 38 9.13 2.82 -2.21
C LEU A 38 8.55 1.86 -3.26
N SER A 39 9.38 0.99 -3.83
CA SER A 39 8.97 -0.01 -4.82
C SER A 39 8.11 -1.09 -4.18
N GLU A 40 8.49 -1.56 -3.00
CA GLU A 40 7.75 -2.58 -2.24
C GLU A 40 6.36 -2.07 -1.83
N ILE A 41 6.26 -0.85 -1.32
CA ILE A 41 4.97 -0.27 -0.93
C ILE A 41 4.05 -0.10 -2.15
N ARG A 42 4.57 0.35 -3.31
CA ARG A 42 3.79 0.39 -4.56
C ARG A 42 3.26 -0.99 -4.96
N LYS A 43 4.11 -2.03 -4.88
CA LYS A 43 3.70 -3.41 -5.17
C LYS A 43 2.64 -3.90 -4.18
N ASN A 44 2.76 -3.55 -2.90
CA ASN A 44 1.80 -3.93 -1.88
C ASN A 44 0.43 -3.25 -2.08
N ILE A 45 0.42 -1.95 -2.42
CA ILE A 45 -0.81 -1.23 -2.79
C ILE A 45 -1.48 -1.88 -4.01
N ALA A 46 -0.70 -2.21 -5.04
CA ALA A 46 -1.23 -2.87 -6.24
C ALA A 46 -1.86 -4.24 -5.91
N ARG A 47 -1.18 -5.06 -5.11
CA ARG A 47 -1.68 -6.37 -4.66
C ARG A 47 -2.98 -6.24 -3.87
N LEU A 48 -3.09 -5.25 -2.98
CA LEU A 48 -4.32 -5.00 -2.21
C LEU A 48 -5.47 -4.54 -3.10
N LYS A 49 -5.21 -3.64 -4.06
CA LYS A 49 -6.22 -3.23 -5.04
C LYS A 49 -6.73 -4.43 -5.86
N THR A 50 -5.85 -5.33 -6.27
CA THR A 50 -6.23 -6.56 -6.98
C THR A 50 -7.10 -7.46 -6.10
N LYS A 51 -6.75 -7.64 -4.82
CA LYS A 51 -7.56 -8.42 -3.88
C LYS A 51 -8.96 -7.84 -3.71
N ILE A 52 -9.08 -6.52 -3.51
CA ILE A 52 -10.38 -5.84 -3.40
C ILE A 52 -11.20 -6.06 -4.68
N ARG A 53 -10.59 -5.88 -5.86
CA ARG A 53 -11.28 -6.10 -7.13
C ARG A 53 -11.80 -7.53 -7.26
N MET A 54 -10.99 -8.53 -6.93
CA MET A 54 -11.42 -9.94 -6.96
C MET A 54 -12.47 -10.28 -5.90
N GLU A 55 -12.52 -9.56 -4.78
CA GLU A 55 -13.58 -9.71 -3.77
C GLU A 55 -14.90 -9.06 -4.20
N VAL A 56 -14.85 -7.99 -4.99
CA VAL A 56 -16.03 -7.29 -5.53
C VAL A 56 -16.64 -8.02 -6.73
N GLU A 57 -15.81 -8.67 -7.57
CA GLU A 57 -16.26 -9.44 -8.74
C GLU A 57 -16.78 -10.86 -8.40
N LYS A 58 -16.77 -11.28 -7.12
CA LYS A 58 -17.24 -12.58 -6.63
C LYS A 58 -18.63 -12.50 -6.01
#